data_AF-A0A8H4EM59-F1
#
_entry.id   AF-A0A8H4EM59-F1
#
_cell.length_a   1.000
_cell.length_b   1.000
_cell.length_c   1.000
_cell.angle_alpha   90.00
_cell.angle_beta   90.00
_cell.angle_gamma   90.00
#
_symmetry.space_group_name_H-M   'P 1'
#
loop_
_entity.id
_entity.type
_entity.pdbx_description
1 polymer ?
#
loop_
_entity_poly.entity_id
_entity_poly.type
_entity_poly.pdbx_seq_one_letter_code
_entity_poly.pdbx_strand_id
1 'polypeptide(L)'
;MCHQGFDLATFDKVSQFKILKSETYGAFKAMVAQKFGILVEKINFWIFTNRQNKTVRPDTPIVDKFLTMTMEKVHKEHAKRQNELKLFLNVMDRPFKDKVWFPRGSLIMIFVKYFDPDLQSLKGLCHFYIEKFHKVGDIIPSLCKAKEFPPHTHVKIYEDEIKPNMIEKMNPKHSFDDSEIQNGDIICFQKALTKEEVRKYTAIGFIHDIPTFYEFVNKHA
;
A
#
# COMPACT_ATOMS: atom_id res chain seq x y z
N MET A 1 3.47 11.46 -10.22
CA MET A 1 3.72 12.26 -9.00
C MET A 1 3.62 11.31 -7.81
N CYS A 2 4.76 10.94 -7.22
CA CYS A 2 4.80 10.06 -6.05
C CYS A 2 4.44 10.88 -4.81
N HIS A 3 3.44 10.42 -4.07
CA HIS A 3 3.08 10.98 -2.77
C HIS A 3 4.24 10.81 -1.78
N GLN A 4 4.72 11.91 -1.22
CA GLN A 4 5.85 11.93 -0.28
C GLN A 4 5.41 11.96 1.19
N GLY A 5 4.11 12.10 1.46
CA GLY A 5 3.54 12.16 2.81
C GLY A 5 2.97 10.83 3.31
N PHE A 6 2.22 10.91 4.41
CA PHE A 6 1.45 9.82 5.02
C PHE A 6 0.35 9.30 4.10
N ASP A 7 0.00 8.02 4.18
CA ASP A 7 -0.92 7.32 3.26
C ASP A 7 -0.36 7.10 1.84
N LEU A 8 -1.20 6.66 0.91
CA LEU A 8 -0.81 6.20 -0.43
C LEU A 8 -0.87 7.30 -1.50
N ALA A 9 -1.79 8.25 -1.36
CA ALA A 9 -2.01 9.32 -2.32
C ALA A 9 -2.85 10.43 -1.70
N THR A 10 -2.71 11.65 -2.24
CA THR A 10 -3.74 12.68 -2.07
C THR A 10 -4.90 12.43 -3.03
N PHE A 11 -6.13 12.61 -2.56
CA PHE A 11 -7.33 12.37 -3.37
C PHE A 11 -7.63 13.48 -4.39
N ASP A 12 -6.79 14.51 -4.47
CA ASP A 12 -7.06 15.72 -5.27
C ASP A 12 -6.95 15.50 -6.78
N LYS A 13 -6.29 14.42 -7.22
CA LYS A 13 -6.05 14.11 -8.65
C LYS A 13 -6.49 12.70 -9.06
N VAL A 14 -7.49 12.13 -8.37
CA VAL A 14 -7.98 10.77 -8.67
C VAL A 14 -9.09 10.77 -9.73
N SER A 15 -9.17 9.69 -10.51
CA SER A 15 -10.24 9.51 -11.51
C SER A 15 -11.61 9.37 -10.85
N GLN A 16 -12.56 10.21 -11.26
CA GLN A 16 -13.95 10.14 -10.80
C GLN A 16 -14.83 9.44 -11.84
N PHE A 17 -15.82 8.68 -11.34
CA PHE A 17 -16.81 7.98 -12.15
C PHE A 17 -18.20 8.29 -11.61
N LYS A 18 -19.12 8.70 -12.49
CA LYS A 18 -20.55 8.84 -12.17
C LYS A 18 -21.28 7.63 -12.74
N ILE A 19 -21.97 6.89 -11.86
CA ILE A 19 -22.59 5.61 -12.20
C ILE A 19 -24.01 5.60 -11.63
N LEU A 20 -24.94 4.98 -12.37
CA LEU A 20 -26.29 4.78 -11.88
C LEU A 20 -26.29 3.83 -10.68
N LYS A 21 -27.08 4.16 -9.66
CA LYS A 21 -27.24 3.35 -8.45
C LYS A 21 -27.71 1.91 -8.75
N SER A 22 -28.53 1.76 -9.79
CA SER A 22 -29.06 0.49 -10.29
C SER A 22 -28.06 -0.32 -11.11
N GLU A 23 -26.96 0.30 -11.56
CA GLU A 23 -25.94 -0.38 -12.35
C GLU A 23 -25.26 -1.47 -11.53
N THR A 24 -24.86 -2.55 -12.20
CA THR A 24 -24.17 -3.65 -11.52
C THR A 24 -22.68 -3.34 -11.31
N TYR A 25 -22.09 -3.92 -10.28
CA TYR A 25 -20.63 -3.84 -10.08
C TYR A 25 -19.85 -4.46 -11.24
N GLY A 26 -20.37 -5.53 -11.86
CA GLY A 26 -19.77 -6.12 -13.06
C GLY A 26 -19.71 -5.16 -14.23
N ALA A 27 -20.79 -4.41 -14.49
CA ALA A 27 -20.82 -3.39 -15.54
C ALA A 27 -19.88 -2.22 -15.22
N PHE A 28 -19.82 -1.77 -13.96
CA PHE A 28 -18.81 -0.80 -13.53
C PHE A 28 -17.38 -1.31 -13.76
N LYS A 29 -17.08 -2.55 -13.35
CA LYS A 29 -15.77 -3.20 -13.55
C LYS A 29 -15.39 -3.21 -15.03
N ALA A 30 -16.31 -3.58 -15.92
CA ALA A 30 -16.10 -3.56 -17.36
C ALA A 30 -15.87 -2.13 -17.92
N MET A 31 -16.62 -1.14 -17.43
CA MET A 31 -16.46 0.26 -17.82
C MET A 31 -15.07 0.80 -17.45
N VAL A 32 -14.59 0.48 -16.23
CA VAL A 32 -13.24 0.88 -15.79
C VAL A 32 -12.16 0.19 -16.60
N ALA A 33 -12.29 -1.13 -16.82
CA ALA A 33 -11.41 -1.90 -17.68
C ALA A 33 -11.29 -1.27 -19.08
N GLN A 34 -12.42 -0.93 -19.70
CA GLN A 34 -12.45 -0.27 -21.00
C GLN A 34 -11.76 1.10 -20.98
N LYS A 35 -12.05 1.95 -19.98
CA LYS A 35 -11.47 3.30 -19.87
C LYS A 35 -9.94 3.28 -19.77
N PHE A 36 -9.38 2.30 -19.06
CA PHE A 36 -7.93 2.19 -18.87
C PHE A 36 -7.25 1.23 -19.87
N GLY A 37 -8.01 0.61 -20.79
CA GLY A 37 -7.46 -0.35 -21.75
C GLY A 37 -6.91 -1.62 -21.09
N ILE A 38 -7.50 -2.06 -19.98
CA ILE A 38 -7.07 -3.22 -19.19
C ILE A 38 -8.10 -4.34 -19.35
N LEU A 39 -7.65 -5.58 -19.39
CA LEU A 39 -8.55 -6.74 -19.36
C LEU A 39 -9.32 -6.81 -18.04
N VAL A 40 -10.62 -7.09 -18.12
CA VAL A 40 -11.50 -7.14 -16.94
C VAL A 40 -11.07 -8.19 -15.93
N GLU A 41 -10.42 -9.28 -16.38
CA GLU A 41 -9.90 -10.34 -15.51
C GLU A 41 -8.59 -9.95 -14.81
N LYS A 42 -7.95 -8.85 -15.20
CA LYS A 42 -6.72 -8.34 -14.58
C LYS A 42 -6.96 -7.28 -13.53
N ILE A 43 -8.20 -6.81 -13.37
CA ILE A 43 -8.53 -5.74 -12.41
C ILE A 43 -9.27 -6.28 -11.20
N ASN A 44 -8.90 -5.76 -10.03
CA ASN A 44 -9.62 -5.95 -8.77
C ASN A 44 -9.71 -4.63 -8.03
N PHE A 45 -10.76 -4.47 -7.23
CA PHE A 45 -10.96 -3.25 -6.47
C PHE A 45 -10.87 -3.52 -4.97
N TRP A 46 -10.22 -2.60 -4.28
CA TRP A 46 -10.18 -2.54 -2.83
C TRP A 46 -10.89 -1.28 -2.37
N ILE A 47 -11.69 -1.38 -1.33
CA ILE A 47 -12.39 -0.24 -0.74
C ILE A 47 -11.45 0.45 0.23
N PHE A 48 -11.36 1.78 0.08
CA PHE A 48 -10.71 2.60 1.09
C PHE A 48 -11.61 2.73 2.31
N THR A 49 -11.07 2.44 3.49
CA THR A 49 -11.76 2.61 4.76
C THR A 49 -11.02 3.65 5.61
N ASN A 50 -11.78 4.39 6.42
CA ASN A 50 -11.21 5.27 7.44
C ASN A 50 -10.90 4.42 8.67
N ARG A 51 -9.64 4.41 9.09
CA ARG A 51 -9.19 3.67 10.28
C ARG A 51 -9.28 4.53 11.55
N GLN A 52 -9.15 3.89 12.72
CA GLN A 52 -9.21 4.58 14.01
C GLN A 52 -8.10 5.63 14.19
N ASN A 53 -6.95 5.42 13.54
CA ASN A 53 -5.82 6.35 13.53
C ASN A 53 -5.97 7.50 12.51
N LYS A 54 -7.16 7.72 11.94
CA LYS A 54 -7.48 8.74 10.93
C LYS A 54 -6.81 8.57 9.56
N THR A 55 -6.11 7.47 9.32
CA THR A 55 -5.59 7.12 7.98
C THR A 55 -6.70 6.62 7.06
N VAL A 56 -6.51 6.77 5.75
CA VAL A 56 -7.42 6.25 4.73
C VAL A 56 -6.68 5.22 3.87
N ARG A 57 -6.97 3.93 4.08
CA ARG A 57 -6.23 2.82 3.46
C ARG A 57 -7.14 1.83 2.71
N PRO A 58 -6.66 1.17 1.64
CA PRO A 58 -7.37 0.06 1.02
C PRO A 58 -7.37 -1.14 1.97
N ASP A 59 -8.55 -1.58 2.40
CA ASP A 59 -8.68 -2.58 3.47
C ASP A 59 -9.48 -3.80 3.04
N THR A 60 -10.67 -3.54 2.47
CA THR A 60 -11.61 -4.61 2.15
C THR A 60 -11.69 -4.80 0.64
N PRO A 61 -11.39 -5.99 0.11
CA PRO A 61 -11.40 -6.20 -1.32
C PRO A 61 -12.84 -6.54 -1.79
N ILE A 62 -13.25 -6.06 -2.98
CA ILE A 62 -14.58 -6.34 -3.55
C ILE A 62 -14.54 -7.65 -4.35
N VAL A 63 -14.92 -8.74 -3.71
CA VAL A 63 -14.97 -10.10 -4.30
C VAL A 63 -16.01 -10.25 -5.41
N ASP A 64 -15.79 -11.22 -6.30
CA ASP A 64 -16.67 -11.52 -7.44
C ASP A 64 -18.13 -11.82 -7.07
N LYS A 65 -18.44 -12.17 -5.81
CA LYS A 65 -19.82 -12.33 -5.33
C LYS A 65 -20.66 -11.05 -5.52
N PHE A 66 -20.00 -9.89 -5.58
CA PHE A 66 -20.63 -8.60 -5.78
C PHE A 66 -20.93 -8.28 -7.24
N LEU A 67 -20.45 -9.05 -8.23
CA LEU A 67 -20.58 -8.72 -9.66
C LEU A 67 -22.02 -8.48 -10.10
N THR A 68 -22.98 -9.23 -9.55
CA THR A 68 -24.40 -9.09 -9.86
C THR A 68 -25.13 -8.08 -8.95
N MET A 69 -24.47 -7.58 -7.91
CA MET A 69 -25.04 -6.60 -7.00
C MET A 69 -24.99 -5.20 -7.60
N THR A 70 -25.99 -4.39 -7.26
CA THR A 70 -26.05 -2.99 -7.68
C THR A 70 -24.99 -2.17 -6.95
N MET A 71 -24.49 -1.12 -7.59
CA MET A 71 -23.54 -0.19 -6.98
C MET A 71 -24.11 0.46 -5.72
N GLU A 72 -25.42 0.66 -5.63
CA GLU A 72 -26.08 1.09 -4.40
C GLU A 72 -25.92 0.10 -3.25
N LYS A 73 -26.09 -1.21 -3.51
CA LYS A 73 -25.89 -2.24 -2.48
C LYS A 73 -24.42 -2.33 -2.07
N VAL A 74 -23.49 -2.31 -3.02
CA VAL A 74 -22.05 -2.29 -2.74
C VAL A 74 -21.68 -1.08 -1.87
N HIS A 75 -22.19 0.11 -2.21
CA HIS A 75 -22.01 1.31 -1.40
C HIS A 75 -22.63 1.19 -0.01
N LYS A 76 -23.86 0.66 0.09
CA LYS A 76 -24.53 0.44 1.38
C LYS A 76 -23.85 -0.63 2.23
N GLU A 77 -23.12 -1.58 1.68
CA GLU A 77 -22.39 -2.54 2.51
C GLU A 77 -21.06 -1.98 3.00
N HIS A 78 -20.36 -1.23 2.15
CA HIS A 78 -18.95 -0.92 2.39
C HIS A 78 -18.65 0.57 2.67
N ALA A 79 -19.59 1.47 2.39
CA ALA A 79 -19.39 2.91 2.51
C ALA A 79 -20.62 3.63 3.11
N LYS A 80 -21.35 2.99 4.05
CA LYS A 80 -22.60 3.53 4.66
C LYS A 80 -22.52 4.97 5.14
N ARG A 81 -21.35 5.40 5.62
CA ARG A 81 -21.11 6.71 6.25
C ARG A 81 -20.42 7.71 5.32
N GLN A 82 -20.20 7.37 4.05
CA GLN A 82 -19.58 8.25 3.07
C GLN A 82 -20.57 8.52 1.93
N ASN A 83 -20.44 9.69 1.30
CA ASN A 83 -21.25 10.04 0.13
C ASN A 83 -20.69 9.43 -1.16
N GLU A 84 -19.45 8.98 -1.12
CA GLU A 84 -18.69 8.49 -2.27
C GLU A 84 -18.02 7.16 -1.91
N LEU A 85 -17.92 6.28 -2.91
CA LEU A 85 -17.19 5.03 -2.79
C LEU A 85 -15.77 5.24 -3.31
N LYS A 86 -14.79 5.29 -2.39
CA LYS A 86 -13.37 5.40 -2.74
C LYS A 86 -12.79 4.01 -2.97
N LEU A 87 -12.22 3.81 -4.16
CA LEU A 87 -11.69 2.51 -4.59
C LEU A 87 -10.23 2.61 -5.01
N PHE A 88 -9.43 1.64 -4.59
CA PHE A 88 -8.11 1.36 -5.13
C PHE A 88 -8.26 0.34 -6.27
N LEU A 89 -7.85 0.74 -7.48
CA LEU A 89 -7.78 -0.13 -8.64
C LEU A 89 -6.46 -0.90 -8.60
N ASN A 90 -6.52 -2.20 -8.31
CA ASN A 90 -5.39 -3.09 -8.45
C ASN A 90 -5.36 -3.71 -9.85
N VAL A 91 -4.20 -3.64 -10.52
CA VAL A 91 -3.95 -4.19 -11.85
C VAL A 91 -2.89 -5.28 -11.75
N MET A 92 -3.23 -6.49 -12.17
CA MET A 92 -2.36 -7.66 -12.09
C MET A 92 -1.64 -7.90 -13.43
N ASP A 93 -0.37 -8.31 -13.37
CA ASP A 93 0.43 -8.60 -14.57
C ASP A 93 -0.11 -9.78 -15.39
N ARG A 94 -0.63 -10.81 -14.71
CA ARG A 94 -1.18 -12.03 -15.34
C ARG A 94 -2.68 -12.18 -15.07
N PRO A 95 -3.49 -12.62 -16.06
CA PRO A 95 -4.89 -12.96 -15.83
C PRO A 95 -4.99 -14.13 -14.85
N PHE A 96 -6.05 -14.14 -14.04
CA PHE A 96 -6.34 -15.22 -13.10
C PHE A 96 -6.48 -16.57 -13.83
N LYS A 97 -5.51 -17.47 -13.71
CA LYS A 97 -5.70 -18.89 -14.10
C LYS A 97 -6.52 -19.66 -13.07
N ASP A 98 -6.45 -19.27 -11.79
CA ASP A 98 -7.22 -19.87 -10.70
C ASP A 98 -8.10 -18.81 -10.05
N LYS A 99 -9.42 -18.95 -10.15
CA LYS A 99 -10.48 -18.02 -9.64
C LYS A 99 -10.45 -17.77 -8.11
N VAL A 100 -9.38 -18.10 -7.41
CA VAL A 100 -9.34 -18.27 -5.95
C VAL A 100 -8.44 -17.26 -5.24
N TRP A 101 -7.59 -16.52 -5.93
CA TRP A 101 -6.63 -15.60 -5.29
C TRP A 101 -7.20 -14.19 -5.06
N PHE A 102 -8.34 -14.13 -4.40
CA PHE A 102 -8.54 -13.03 -3.45
C PHE A 102 -7.77 -13.38 -2.18
N PRO A 103 -7.37 -12.44 -1.32
CA PRO A 103 -6.80 -12.82 -0.03
C PRO A 103 -7.83 -13.63 0.75
N ARG A 104 -7.74 -14.95 0.62
CA ARG A 104 -8.51 -15.95 1.35
C ARG A 104 -7.50 -16.61 2.26
N GLY A 105 -7.83 -16.70 3.55
CA GLY A 105 -6.92 -17.23 4.55
C GLY A 105 -5.96 -16.16 5.08
N SER A 106 -4.66 -16.44 5.01
CA SER A 106 -3.59 -15.68 5.67
C SER A 106 -2.94 -14.59 4.82
N LEU A 107 -3.33 -14.45 3.55
CA LEU A 107 -2.74 -13.45 2.66
C LEU A 107 -3.27 -12.05 2.98
N ILE A 108 -2.35 -11.08 3.05
CA ILE A 108 -2.66 -9.66 3.23
C ILE A 108 -1.95 -8.82 2.17
N MET A 109 -2.59 -7.74 1.73
CA MET A 109 -2.00 -6.73 0.85
C MET A 109 -1.30 -5.67 1.69
N ILE A 110 -0.02 -5.46 1.44
CA ILE A 110 0.76 -4.36 2.01
C ILE A 110 1.30 -3.44 0.92
N PHE A 111 1.50 -2.19 1.27
CA PHE A 111 2.12 -1.19 0.42
C PHE A 111 3.56 -0.95 0.86
N VAL A 112 4.41 -0.59 -0.09
CA VAL A 112 5.84 -0.43 0.18
C VAL A 112 6.30 0.95 -0.25
N LYS A 113 6.97 1.65 0.68
CA LYS A 113 7.70 2.89 0.42
C LYS A 113 9.20 2.68 0.60
N TYR A 114 9.98 3.37 -0.21
CA TYR A 114 11.43 3.42 -0.07
C TYR A 114 11.87 4.83 0.29
N PHE A 115 12.72 4.94 1.31
CA PHE A 115 13.38 6.18 1.66
C PHE A 115 14.76 6.25 1.02
N ASP A 116 14.96 7.32 0.26
CA ASP A 116 16.21 7.63 -0.40
C ASP A 116 16.91 8.78 0.35
N PRO A 117 18.00 8.50 1.09
CA PRO A 117 18.75 9.52 1.81
C PRO A 117 19.55 10.45 0.89
N ASP A 118 19.86 10.07 -0.35
CA ASP A 118 20.52 10.98 -1.30
C ASP A 118 19.52 12.01 -1.83
N LEU A 119 18.30 11.56 -2.11
CA LEU A 119 17.23 12.42 -2.63
C LEU A 119 16.38 13.10 -1.55
N GLN A 120 16.63 12.82 -0.27
CA GLN A 120 15.83 13.28 0.87
C GLN A 120 14.32 13.07 0.62
N SER A 121 13.96 11.88 0.13
CA SER A 121 12.59 11.61 -0.32
C SER A 121 12.12 10.22 0.05
N LEU A 122 10.86 10.13 0.48
CA LEU A 122 10.14 8.88 0.67
C LEU A 122 9.16 8.68 -0.49
N LYS A 123 9.25 7.54 -1.19
CA LYS A 123 8.43 7.27 -2.38
C LYS A 123 7.77 5.89 -2.29
N GLY A 124 6.47 5.84 -2.60
CA GLY A 124 5.77 4.59 -2.84
C GLY A 124 6.35 3.86 -4.05
N LEU A 125 6.69 2.58 -3.88
CA LEU A 125 7.24 1.72 -4.93
C LEU A 125 6.17 0.83 -5.55
N CYS A 126 5.54 0.00 -4.72
CA CYS A 126 4.59 -1.01 -5.16
C CYS A 126 3.75 -1.51 -3.98
N HIS A 127 2.93 -2.54 -4.24
CA HIS A 127 2.25 -3.30 -3.20
C HIS A 127 2.58 -4.78 -3.38
N PHE A 128 2.58 -5.53 -2.28
CA PHE A 128 2.78 -6.97 -2.27
C PHE A 128 1.61 -7.65 -1.60
N TYR A 129 1.38 -8.90 -2.00
CA TYR A 129 0.60 -9.83 -1.20
C TYR A 129 1.57 -10.73 -0.46
N ILE A 130 1.41 -10.81 0.84
CA ILE A 130 2.28 -11.55 1.74
C ILE A 130 1.44 -12.48 2.63
N GLU A 131 2.03 -13.59 3.07
CA GLU A 131 1.42 -14.46 4.07
C GLU A 131 1.64 -13.86 5.46
N LYS A 132 0.58 -13.59 6.22
CA LYS A 132 0.67 -12.94 7.53
C LYS A 132 1.53 -13.71 8.54
N PHE A 133 1.59 -15.03 8.40
CA PHE A 133 2.38 -15.90 9.28
C PHE A 133 3.86 -16.05 8.85
N HIS A 134 4.25 -15.51 7.69
CA HIS A 134 5.66 -15.48 7.29
C HIS A 134 6.44 -14.40 8.02
N LYS A 135 7.77 -14.53 8.03
CA LYS A 135 8.64 -13.59 8.73
C LYS A 135 8.81 -12.32 7.93
N VAL A 136 8.96 -11.20 8.63
CA VAL A 136 9.25 -9.90 8.01
C VAL A 136 10.53 -9.97 7.16
N GLY A 137 11.53 -10.75 7.57
CA GLY A 137 12.76 -10.95 6.79
C GLY A 137 12.55 -11.60 5.42
N ASP A 138 11.48 -12.37 5.24
CA ASP A 138 11.23 -13.14 4.01
C ASP A 138 10.86 -12.24 2.82
N ILE A 139 10.44 -10.99 3.08
CA ILE A 139 10.12 -10.01 2.03
C ILE A 139 11.35 -9.29 1.46
N ILE A 140 12.51 -9.36 2.15
CA ILE A 140 13.71 -8.61 1.76
C ILE A 140 14.11 -8.85 0.29
N PRO A 141 14.14 -10.10 -0.22
CA PRO A 141 14.45 -10.34 -1.63
C PRO A 141 13.48 -9.63 -2.59
N SER A 142 12.18 -9.59 -2.26
CA SER A 142 11.15 -8.90 -3.04
C SER A 142 11.34 -7.37 -3.00
N LEU A 143 11.68 -6.81 -1.85
CA LEU A 143 12.00 -5.38 -1.70
C LEU A 143 13.23 -5.00 -2.54
N CYS A 144 14.30 -5.79 -2.46
CA CYS A 144 15.51 -5.57 -3.24
C CYS A 144 15.22 -5.64 -4.74
N LYS A 145 14.44 -6.63 -5.19
CA LYS A 145 14.03 -6.75 -6.59
C LYS A 145 13.22 -5.53 -7.06
N ALA A 146 12.25 -5.07 -6.27
CA ALA A 146 11.42 -3.92 -6.62
C ALA A 146 12.21 -2.61 -6.70
N LYS A 147 13.30 -2.47 -5.93
CA LYS A 147 14.18 -1.29 -5.95
C LYS A 147 15.40 -1.44 -6.87
N GLU A 148 15.54 -2.59 -7.53
CA GLU A 148 16.67 -2.96 -8.38
C GLU A 148 18.01 -2.99 -7.63
N PHE A 149 17.97 -3.39 -6.36
CA PHE A 149 19.17 -3.60 -5.57
C PHE A 149 19.84 -4.94 -5.87
N PRO A 150 21.18 -5.01 -5.70
CA PRO A 150 21.88 -6.28 -5.76
C PRO A 150 21.27 -7.31 -4.80
N PRO A 151 21.24 -8.61 -5.19
CA PRO A 151 20.89 -9.68 -4.26
C PRO A 151 21.71 -9.58 -2.97
N HIS A 152 21.08 -9.84 -1.82
CA HIS A 152 21.69 -9.75 -0.49
C HIS A 152 22.02 -8.34 0.03
N THR A 153 21.52 -7.28 -0.62
CA THR A 153 21.60 -5.93 -0.03
C THR A 153 20.90 -5.91 1.33
N HIS A 154 21.63 -5.48 2.37
CA HIS A 154 21.05 -5.29 3.68
C HIS A 154 20.13 -4.07 3.69
N VAL A 155 18.90 -4.26 4.16
CA VAL A 155 17.89 -3.21 4.28
C VAL A 155 17.38 -3.14 5.71
N LYS A 156 16.92 -1.97 6.12
CA LYS A 156 16.17 -1.76 7.36
C LYS A 156 14.71 -1.57 6.98
N ILE A 157 13.84 -2.29 7.67
CA ILE A 157 12.39 -2.28 7.46
C ILE A 157 11.73 -1.61 8.66
N TYR A 158 10.78 -0.75 8.38
CA TYR A 158 10.02 0.02 9.34
C TYR A 158 8.54 -0.10 9.00
N GLU A 159 7.71 -0.21 10.01
CA GLU A 159 6.27 -0.08 9.83
C GLU A 159 5.93 1.41 9.75
N ASP A 160 5.18 1.77 8.72
CA ASP A 160 4.65 3.12 8.57
C ASP A 160 3.41 3.25 9.45
N GLU A 161 3.54 4.08 10.49
CA GLU A 161 2.40 4.66 11.19
C GLU A 161 1.52 3.65 11.96
N ILE A 162 2.13 2.93 12.92
CA ILE A 162 1.40 2.17 13.97
C ILE A 162 0.37 3.11 14.65
N LYS A 163 0.77 4.37 14.87
CA LYS A 163 -0.04 5.50 15.35
C LYS A 163 0.46 6.77 14.65
N PRO A 164 -0.33 7.88 14.65
CA PRO A 164 0.17 9.15 14.14
C PRO A 164 1.51 9.50 14.79
N ASN A 165 2.54 9.72 13.97
CA ASN A 165 3.91 10.06 14.39
C ASN A 165 4.74 8.93 15.04
N MET A 166 4.32 7.66 14.92
CA MET A 166 5.10 6.54 15.44
C MET A 166 5.56 5.61 14.31
N ILE A 167 6.87 5.63 14.05
CA ILE A 167 7.55 4.73 13.11
C ILE A 167 8.39 3.75 13.91
N GLU A 168 8.09 2.46 13.80
CA GLU A 168 8.82 1.41 14.51
C GLU A 168 9.65 0.57 13.55
N LYS A 169 10.87 0.23 13.97
CA LYS A 169 11.72 -0.68 13.23
C LYS A 169 11.20 -2.11 13.42
N MET A 170 10.86 -2.77 12.32
CA MET A 170 10.38 -4.14 12.38
C MET A 170 11.51 -5.13 12.66
N ASN A 171 11.21 -6.16 13.44
CA ASN A 171 12.12 -7.27 13.69
C ASN A 171 12.01 -8.32 12.55
N PRO A 172 13.07 -8.57 11.77
CA PRO A 172 13.03 -9.53 10.66
C PRO A 172 12.69 -10.97 11.08
N LYS A 173 12.82 -11.29 12.38
CA LYS A 173 12.51 -12.62 12.93
C LYS A 173 11.04 -12.80 13.29
N HIS A 174 10.30 -11.71 13.50
CA HIS A 174 8.87 -11.77 13.81
C HIS A 174 8.06 -12.07 12.55
N SER A 175 6.89 -12.66 12.72
CA SER A 175 5.92 -12.74 11.64
C SER A 175 5.26 -11.37 11.40
N PHE A 176 4.61 -11.22 10.25
CA PHE A 176 3.78 -10.04 9.99
C PHE A 176 2.59 -9.95 10.96
N ASP A 177 2.02 -11.10 11.35
CA ASP A 177 0.96 -11.20 12.36
C ASP A 177 1.45 -10.77 13.75
N ASP A 178 2.66 -11.18 14.16
CA ASP A 178 3.28 -10.73 15.42
C ASP A 178 3.56 -9.22 15.44
N SER A 179 3.71 -8.63 14.26
CA SER A 179 3.92 -7.20 14.07
C SER A 179 2.60 -6.47 13.79
N GLU A 180 1.45 -7.13 14.04
CA GLU A 180 0.09 -6.60 13.88
C GLU A 180 -0.25 -6.05 12.47
N ILE A 181 0.46 -6.52 11.43
CA ILE A 181 0.29 -6.03 10.06
C ILE A 181 -1.01 -6.53 9.43
N GLN A 182 -1.75 -5.60 8.82
CA GLN A 182 -3.06 -5.79 8.21
C GLN A 182 -3.11 -5.34 6.75
N ASN A 183 -4.23 -5.64 6.08
CA ASN A 183 -4.49 -5.18 4.71
C ASN A 183 -4.49 -3.65 4.61
N GLY A 184 -3.63 -3.10 3.75
CA GLY A 184 -3.50 -1.67 3.55
C GLY A 184 -2.41 -1.01 4.39
N ASP A 185 -1.68 -1.77 5.19
CA ASP A 185 -0.53 -1.26 5.92
C ASP A 185 0.59 -0.91 4.97
N ILE A 186 1.37 0.10 5.35
CA ILE A 186 2.50 0.57 4.58
C ILE A 186 3.76 0.16 5.33
N ILE A 187 4.69 -0.45 4.62
CA ILE A 187 6.02 -0.78 5.11
C ILE A 187 7.01 0.15 4.41
N CYS A 188 7.82 0.84 5.20
CA CYS A 188 8.92 1.65 4.71
C CYS A 188 10.23 0.88 4.81
N PHE A 189 11.10 0.99 3.82
CA PHE A 189 12.45 0.46 3.94
C PHE A 189 13.49 1.40 3.36
N GLN A 190 14.72 1.22 3.82
CA GLN A 190 15.90 1.93 3.32
C GLN A 190 17.10 0.98 3.28
N LYS A 191 18.11 1.35 2.50
CA LYS A 191 19.41 0.66 2.53
C LYS A 191 20.02 0.76 3.94
N ALA A 192 20.61 -0.32 4.44
CA ALA A 192 21.39 -0.29 5.66
C ALA A 192 22.71 0.45 5.39
N LEU A 193 22.80 1.68 5.88
CA LEU A 193 23.97 2.54 5.72
C LEU A 193 25.13 2.08 6.61
N THR A 194 26.34 2.16 6.07
CA THR A 194 27.61 2.00 6.79
C THR A 194 27.86 3.18 7.73
N LYS A 195 28.77 3.00 8.71
CA LYS A 195 29.15 4.09 9.62
C LYS A 195 29.75 5.30 8.89
N GLU A 196 30.41 5.07 7.75
CA GLU A 196 30.98 6.13 6.93
C GLU A 196 29.91 6.90 6.18
N GLU A 197 28.96 6.21 5.52
CA GLU A 197 27.81 6.84 4.86
C GLU A 197 27.00 7.69 5.85
N VAL A 198 26.72 7.17 7.05
CA VAL A 198 26.03 7.94 8.11
C VAL A 198 26.78 9.22 8.45
N ARG A 199 28.11 9.15 8.68
CA ARG A 199 28.93 10.34 8.96
C ARG A 199 28.89 11.35 7.82
N LYS A 200 28.90 10.90 6.56
CA LYS A 200 28.80 11.77 5.38
C LYS A 200 27.46 12.53 5.37
N TYR A 201 26.34 11.82 5.53
CA TYR A 201 25.03 12.47 5.58
C TYR A 201 24.90 13.44 6.75
N THR A 202 25.35 13.06 7.95
CA THR A 202 25.34 13.96 9.11
C THR A 202 26.19 15.22 8.87
N ALA A 203 27.36 15.10 8.24
CA ALA A 203 28.24 16.24 7.97
C ALA A 203 27.63 17.28 7.02
N ILE A 204 26.77 16.85 6.09
CA ILE A 204 26.06 17.74 5.15
C ILE A 204 24.64 18.11 5.62
N GLY A 205 24.25 17.68 6.83
CA GLY A 205 22.93 17.97 7.41
C GLY A 205 21.77 17.17 6.79
N PHE A 206 22.06 16.07 6.09
CA PHE A 206 21.05 15.23 5.45
C PHE A 206 20.45 14.22 6.43
N ILE A 207 19.15 13.96 6.28
CA ILE A 207 18.44 12.92 7.02
C ILE A 207 18.80 11.56 6.42
N HIS A 208 19.19 10.61 7.27
CA HIS A 208 19.74 9.32 6.85
C HIS A 208 18.92 8.13 7.36
N ASP A 209 17.84 8.38 8.10
CA ASP A 209 16.93 7.36 8.61
C ASP A 209 15.46 7.77 8.49
N ILE A 210 14.61 6.76 8.28
CA ILE A 210 13.17 6.94 8.09
C ILE A 210 12.49 7.62 9.31
N PRO A 211 12.73 7.20 10.57
CA PRO A 211 12.11 7.86 11.72
C PRO A 211 12.36 9.37 11.76
N THR A 212 13.62 9.78 11.60
CA THR A 212 13.99 11.21 11.57
C THR A 212 13.35 11.94 10.38
N PHE A 213 13.19 11.28 9.23
CA PHE A 213 12.52 11.87 8.06
C PHE A 213 11.05 12.15 8.33
N TYR A 214 10.34 11.22 8.96
CA TYR A 214 8.94 11.42 9.33
C TYR A 214 8.76 12.51 10.39
N GLU A 215 9.66 12.61 11.37
CA GLU A 215 9.65 13.73 12.31
C GLU A 215 9.83 15.07 11.61
N PHE A 216 10.72 15.13 10.62
CA PHE A 216 10.93 16.34 9.82
C PHE A 216 9.67 16.71 9.03
N VAL A 217 9.07 15.77 8.30
CA VAL A 217 7.84 16.01 7.53
C VAL A 217 6.72 16.48 8.46
N ASN A 218 6.54 15.86 9.63
CA ASN A 218 5.51 16.25 10.60
C ASN A 218 5.66 17.67 11.14
N LYS A 219 6.90 18.15 11.34
CA LYS A 219 7.16 19.51 11.82
C LYS A 219 6.89 20.58 10.76
N HIS A 220 6.83 20.19 9.49
CA HIS A 220 6.75 21.09 8.34
C HIS A 220 5.56 20.81 7.41
N ALA A 221 4.60 19.99 7.86
CA ALA A 221 3.32 19.71 7.20
C ALA A 221 2.23 20.69 7.66
#